data_AF-X0Y4I8-F1
#
_entry.id   AF-X0Y4I8-F1
#
_cell.length_a   1.000
_cell.length_b   1.000
_cell.length_c   1.000
_cell.angle_alpha   90.00
_cell.angle_beta   90.00
_cell.angle_gamma   90.00
#
_symmetry.space_group_name_H-M   'P 1'
#
loop_
_entity.id
_entity.type
_entity.pdbx_description
1 polymer ?
#
loop_
_entity_poly.entity_id
_entity_poly.type
_entity_poly.pdbx_seq_one_letter_code
_entity_poly.pdbx_strand_id
1 'polypeptide(L)'
;ETMTRCVLDDDRYARVLGLLRKWTYEDHILPTAADEASFSAEAGYGGSEFSLFMHGHYAMIPIGRWLLIKVRQSAHPPRLAVSRVPCEEFPNTTMATRAAGVYVGSPHRDEAALFLAFLAGKGYNEHIAEAVDSQTPDPQYMRAEHILRPPEHPNEWGCHEAALEAADTTAIV
;
A
#
# COMPACT_ATOMS: atom_id res chain seq x y z
N GLU A 1 -9.56 -21.74 4.40
CA GLU A 1 -8.21 -22.10 4.91
C GLU A 1 -7.78 -21.03 5.89
N THR A 2 -7.17 -21.35 7.03
CA THR A 2 -6.83 -20.37 8.08
C THR A 2 -5.59 -19.53 7.76
N MET A 3 -4.94 -19.77 6.61
CA MET A 3 -3.67 -19.15 6.19
C MET A 3 -2.52 -19.27 7.21
N THR A 4 -2.62 -20.22 8.15
CA THR A 4 -1.61 -20.44 9.21
C THR A 4 -0.60 -21.55 8.88
N ARG A 5 -0.80 -22.27 7.78
CA ARG A 5 0.15 -23.31 7.33
C ARG A 5 1.32 -22.63 6.63
N CYS A 6 2.54 -22.95 7.06
CA CYS A 6 3.74 -22.58 6.31
C CYS A 6 3.73 -23.33 4.97
N VAL A 7 3.88 -22.60 3.87
CA VAL A 7 3.91 -23.12 2.49
C VAL A 7 5.22 -22.77 1.78
N LEU A 8 6.27 -22.47 2.53
CA LEU A 8 7.59 -22.14 1.97
C LEU A 8 8.25 -23.35 1.28
N ASP A 9 7.78 -24.57 1.56
CA ASP A 9 8.20 -25.83 0.93
C ASP A 9 7.38 -26.19 -0.32
N ASP A 10 6.42 -25.36 -0.72
CA ASP A 10 5.61 -25.58 -1.92
C ASP A 10 6.42 -25.27 -3.19
N ASP A 11 6.36 -26.17 -4.19
CA ASP A 11 7.04 -25.98 -5.47
C ASP A 11 6.67 -24.66 -6.16
N ARG A 12 5.45 -24.13 -5.93
CA ARG A 12 5.03 -22.82 -6.43
C ARG A 12 5.91 -21.70 -5.86
N TYR A 13 6.25 -21.78 -4.58
CA TYR A 13 7.11 -20.79 -3.93
C TYR A 13 8.52 -20.80 -4.52
N ALA A 14 9.10 -22.00 -4.71
CA ALA A 14 10.42 -22.15 -5.34
C ALA A 14 10.45 -21.58 -6.77
N ARG A 15 9.37 -21.75 -7.55
CA ARG A 15 9.25 -21.14 -8.89
C ARG A 15 9.26 -19.62 -8.85
N VAL A 16 8.54 -19.01 -7.92
CA VAL A 16 8.52 -17.54 -7.75
C VAL A 16 9.91 -17.02 -7.40
N LEU A 17 10.64 -17.68 -6.49
CA LEU A 17 12.02 -17.29 -6.17
C LEU A 17 12.96 -17.40 -7.39
N GLY A 18 12.79 -18.45 -8.19
CA GLY A 18 13.53 -18.60 -9.45
C GLY A 18 13.24 -17.47 -10.44
N LEU A 19 11.97 -17.06 -10.57
CA LEU A 19 11.55 -15.95 -11.42
C LEU A 19 12.12 -14.61 -10.94
N LEU A 20 12.04 -14.32 -9.65
CA LEU A 20 12.64 -13.11 -9.07
C LEU A 20 14.15 -13.06 -9.33
N ARG A 21 14.85 -14.18 -9.15
CA ARG A 21 16.28 -14.27 -9.47
C ARG A 21 16.54 -13.97 -10.94
N LYS A 22 15.77 -14.55 -11.87
CA LYS A 22 15.90 -14.30 -13.32
C LYS A 22 15.65 -12.83 -13.65
N TRP A 23 14.58 -12.23 -13.10
CA TRP A 23 14.26 -10.82 -13.29
C TRP A 23 15.32 -9.87 -12.74
N THR A 24 16.00 -10.24 -11.66
CA THR A 24 17.07 -9.44 -11.06
C THR A 24 18.41 -9.56 -11.80
N TYR A 25 18.85 -10.79 -12.10
CA TYR A 25 20.23 -11.03 -12.54
C TYR A 25 20.40 -11.35 -14.03
N GLU A 26 19.32 -11.68 -14.74
CA GLU A 26 19.37 -12.08 -16.15
C GLU A 26 18.60 -11.09 -17.03
N ASP A 27 17.34 -10.81 -16.69
CA ASP A 27 16.49 -9.90 -17.48
C ASP A 27 16.66 -8.42 -17.10
N HIS A 28 17.28 -8.13 -15.94
CA HIS A 28 17.47 -6.78 -15.39
C HIS A 28 16.18 -5.93 -15.32
N ILE A 29 15.05 -6.59 -15.01
CA ILE A 29 13.77 -5.95 -14.74
C ILE A 29 13.73 -5.40 -13.31
N LEU A 30 14.32 -6.16 -12.37
CA LEU A 30 14.47 -5.76 -10.97
C LEU A 30 15.92 -5.37 -10.70
N PRO A 31 16.17 -4.40 -9.81
CA PRO A 31 17.51 -4.02 -9.41
C PRO A 31 18.18 -5.12 -8.58
N THR A 32 19.50 -5.22 -8.67
CA THR A 32 20.30 -5.98 -7.71
C THR A 32 20.51 -5.17 -6.43
N ALA A 33 20.85 -5.84 -5.33
CA ALA A 33 21.22 -5.14 -4.09
C ALA A 33 22.42 -4.18 -4.26
N ALA A 34 23.31 -4.47 -5.22
CA ALA A 34 24.43 -3.58 -5.54
C ALA A 34 23.97 -2.33 -6.30
N ASP A 35 22.98 -2.48 -7.21
CA ASP A 35 22.37 -1.34 -7.89
C ASP A 35 21.69 -0.42 -6.89
N GLU A 36 20.90 -0.97 -5.96
CA GLU A 36 20.25 -0.18 -4.91
C GLU A 36 21.27 0.53 -4.01
N ALA A 37 22.32 -0.18 -3.58
CA ALA A 37 23.38 0.38 -2.74
C ALA A 37 24.23 1.45 -3.45
N SER A 38 24.27 1.44 -4.79
CA SER A 38 24.98 2.47 -5.56
C SER A 38 24.29 3.83 -5.46
N PHE A 39 23.00 3.84 -5.15
CA PHE A 39 22.26 5.06 -4.85
C PHE A 39 22.37 5.36 -3.36
N SER A 40 23.01 6.48 -3.01
CA SER A 40 23.00 7.03 -1.64
C SER A 40 21.65 7.66 -1.31
N ALA A 41 20.57 6.87 -1.41
CA ALA A 41 19.23 7.30 -1.07
C ALA A 41 19.05 7.24 0.45
N GLU A 42 18.82 8.40 1.07
CA GLU A 42 18.46 8.47 2.49
C GLU A 42 17.10 7.78 2.70
N ALA A 43 17.07 6.73 3.53
CA ALA A 43 15.86 5.98 3.81
C ALA A 43 15.03 6.67 4.90
N GLY A 44 13.78 7.01 4.56
CA GLY A 44 12.79 7.57 5.49
C GLY A 44 11.43 6.91 5.32
N TYR A 45 10.36 7.57 5.78
CA TYR A 45 8.99 7.12 5.50
C TYR A 45 8.77 7.05 3.97
N GLY A 46 8.52 5.83 3.45
CA GLY A 46 8.51 5.53 2.00
C GLY A 46 9.65 4.63 1.51
N GLY A 47 10.66 4.36 2.34
CA GLY A 47 11.81 3.55 1.95
C GLY A 47 12.76 4.26 0.96
N SER A 48 13.86 3.61 0.61
CA SER A 48 14.79 4.09 -0.42
C SER A 48 14.16 4.01 -1.82
N GLU A 49 13.22 3.08 -2.03
CA GLU A 49 12.52 2.84 -3.29
C GLU A 49 11.68 4.05 -3.71
N PHE A 50 11.09 4.79 -2.76
CA PHE A 50 10.37 6.02 -3.07
C PHE A 50 11.30 7.07 -3.67
N SER A 51 12.49 7.27 -3.11
CA SER A 51 13.46 8.21 -3.67
C SER A 51 13.86 7.82 -5.09
N LEU A 52 14.13 6.54 -5.31
CA LEU A 52 14.49 6.02 -6.64
C LEU A 52 13.35 6.20 -7.65
N PHE A 53 12.10 5.98 -7.24
CA PHE A 53 10.92 6.24 -8.06
C PHE A 53 10.76 7.73 -8.40
N MET A 54 10.89 8.62 -7.41
CA MET A 54 10.75 10.07 -7.62
C MET A 54 11.83 10.65 -8.54
N HIS A 55 13.02 10.05 -8.58
CA HIS A 55 14.12 10.45 -9.47
C HIS A 55 14.10 9.72 -10.82
N GLY A 56 13.10 8.87 -11.08
CA GLY A 56 12.94 8.15 -12.35
C GLY A 56 13.88 6.97 -12.54
N HIS A 57 14.52 6.48 -11.47
CA HIS A 57 15.30 5.25 -11.50
C HIS A 57 14.41 4.00 -11.45
N TYR A 58 13.26 4.08 -10.76
CA TYR A 58 12.22 3.05 -10.80
C TYR A 58 11.01 3.53 -11.61
N ALA A 59 10.54 2.67 -12.52
CA ALA A 59 9.31 2.91 -13.25
C ALA A 59 8.05 2.57 -12.43
N MET A 60 8.17 1.62 -11.48
CA MET A 60 7.06 1.14 -10.64
C MET A 60 7.59 0.72 -9.27
N ILE A 61 6.78 0.88 -8.22
CA ILE A 61 7.07 0.40 -6.86
C ILE A 61 5.85 -0.28 -6.23
N PRO A 62 6.01 -1.44 -5.54
CA PRO A 62 4.91 -2.14 -4.87
C PRO A 62 4.63 -1.52 -3.50
N ILE A 63 3.79 -0.49 -3.45
CA ILE A 63 3.55 0.29 -2.22
C ILE A 63 2.08 0.67 -2.06
N GLY A 64 1.67 0.87 -0.80
CA GLY A 64 0.29 1.21 -0.45
C GLY A 64 -0.06 2.67 -0.71
N ARG A 65 -1.36 2.97 -0.59
CA ARG A 65 -1.95 4.32 -0.74
C ARG A 65 -1.23 5.39 0.09
N TRP A 66 -0.72 5.02 1.26
CA TRP A 66 0.03 5.91 2.16
C TRP A 66 1.25 6.59 1.52
N LEU A 67 1.78 6.07 0.41
CA LEU A 67 2.81 6.75 -0.39
C LEU A 67 2.40 8.17 -0.79
N LEU A 68 1.11 8.38 -1.07
CA LEU A 68 0.59 9.65 -1.56
C LEU A 68 0.83 10.79 -0.58
N ILE A 69 0.95 10.52 0.73
CA ILE A 69 1.38 11.52 1.73
C ILE A 69 2.70 12.16 1.32
N LYS A 70 3.68 11.36 0.90
CA LYS A 70 5.00 11.83 0.49
C LYS A 70 4.99 12.45 -0.90
N VAL A 71 4.20 11.90 -1.82
CA VAL A 71 4.05 12.47 -3.17
C VAL A 71 3.49 13.89 -3.09
N ARG A 72 2.45 14.12 -2.27
CA ARG A 72 1.83 15.44 -2.08
C ARG A 72 2.76 16.47 -1.43
N GLN A 73 3.79 16.03 -0.70
CA GLN A 73 4.83 16.88 -0.14
C GLN A 73 5.93 17.24 -1.15
N SER A 74 5.99 16.58 -2.31
CA SER A 74 6.97 16.87 -3.35
C SER A 74 6.66 18.20 -4.04
N ALA A 75 7.70 18.99 -4.32
CA ALA A 75 7.55 20.19 -5.14
C ALA A 75 7.10 19.89 -6.58
N HIS A 76 7.45 18.71 -7.08
CA HIS A 76 7.16 18.26 -8.44
C HIS A 76 6.64 16.80 -8.41
N PRO A 77 5.37 16.59 -8.03
CA PRO A 77 4.83 15.24 -7.99
C PRO A 77 4.68 14.68 -9.42
N PRO A 78 5.12 13.43 -9.68
CA PRO A 78 4.92 12.80 -10.98
C PRO A 78 3.44 12.50 -11.22
N ARG A 79 3.06 12.33 -12.49
CA ARG A 79 1.78 11.73 -12.84
C ARG A 79 1.78 10.27 -12.45
N LEU A 80 0.80 9.85 -11.65
CA LEU A 80 0.70 8.50 -11.13
C LEU A 80 -0.35 7.69 -11.88
N ALA A 81 -0.14 6.37 -11.84
CA ALA A 81 -1.13 5.37 -12.18
C ALA A 81 -0.91 4.17 -11.24
N VAL A 82 -1.98 3.44 -10.96
CA VAL A 82 -1.94 2.21 -10.17
C VAL A 82 -2.23 1.03 -11.09
N SER A 83 -1.38 0.01 -11.00
CA SER A 83 -1.61 -1.29 -11.64
C SER A 83 -1.95 -2.34 -10.60
N ARG A 84 -2.65 -3.39 -11.02
CA ARG A 84 -2.73 -4.63 -10.26
C ARG A 84 -1.33 -5.26 -10.18
N VAL A 85 -1.09 -6.03 -9.12
CA VAL A 85 0.15 -6.82 -9.00
C VAL A 85 0.19 -7.84 -10.15
N PRO A 86 1.35 -8.04 -10.81
CA PRO A 86 1.49 -9.09 -11.81
C PRO A 86 1.11 -10.46 -11.22
N CYS A 87 0.33 -11.23 -11.97
CA CYS A 87 -0.08 -12.58 -11.59
C CYS A 87 -0.02 -13.50 -12.81
N GLU A 88 0.23 -14.80 -12.56
CA GLU A 88 0.24 -15.82 -13.61
C GLU A 88 -1.16 -16.41 -13.76
N GLU A 89 -1.67 -17.08 -12.73
CA GLU A 89 -2.96 -17.81 -12.81
C GLU A 89 -4.09 -17.09 -12.07
N PHE A 90 -3.82 -16.52 -10.89
CA PHE A 90 -4.85 -15.98 -10.01
C PHE A 90 -4.57 -14.52 -9.64
N PRO A 91 -5.41 -13.56 -10.07
CA PRO A 91 -5.31 -12.16 -9.64
C PRO A 91 -5.47 -12.05 -8.12
N ASN A 92 -4.43 -11.55 -7.45
CA ASN A 92 -4.45 -11.29 -6.02
C ASN A 92 -3.75 -9.99 -5.70
N THR A 93 -4.09 -9.42 -4.54
CA THR A 93 -3.32 -8.34 -3.92
C THR A 93 -3.29 -8.55 -2.41
N THR A 94 -2.24 -8.05 -1.77
CA THR A 94 -2.14 -8.05 -0.31
C THR A 94 -2.78 -6.80 0.25
N MET A 95 -3.67 -6.96 1.24
CA MET A 95 -4.19 -5.83 2.00
C MET A 95 -3.75 -5.95 3.46
N ALA A 96 -2.97 -4.97 3.91
CA ALA A 96 -2.62 -4.86 5.32
C ALA A 96 -3.68 -4.05 6.06
N THR A 97 -3.91 -4.39 7.33
CA THR A 97 -4.78 -3.62 8.22
C THR A 97 -4.01 -3.17 9.44
N ARG A 98 -4.18 -1.90 9.82
CA ARG A 98 -3.82 -1.41 11.15
C ARG A 98 -5.04 -1.53 12.04
N ALA A 99 -4.99 -2.40 13.04
CA ALA A 99 -6.08 -2.63 13.97
C ALA A 99 -5.73 -2.14 15.38
N ALA A 100 -6.71 -1.60 16.08
CA ALA A 100 -6.63 -1.31 17.52
C ALA A 100 -7.31 -2.43 18.30
N GLY A 101 -6.59 -3.04 19.23
CA GLY A 101 -7.11 -4.06 20.14
C GLY A 101 -7.12 -3.58 21.58
N VAL A 102 -8.10 -4.04 22.37
CA VAL A 102 -8.19 -3.72 23.80
C VAL A 102 -7.59 -4.88 24.61
N TYR A 103 -6.60 -4.58 25.44
CA TYR A 103 -6.02 -5.58 26.35
C TYR A 103 -7.07 -6.08 27.35
N VAL A 104 -7.21 -7.40 27.48
CA VAL A 104 -8.22 -8.03 28.35
C VAL A 104 -8.10 -7.60 29.82
N GLY A 105 -6.89 -7.29 30.28
CA GLY A 105 -6.61 -6.82 31.64
C GLY A 105 -6.72 -5.30 31.84
N SER A 106 -7.19 -4.54 30.84
CA SER A 106 -7.34 -3.09 30.99
C SER A 106 -8.37 -2.75 32.08
N PRO A 107 -8.04 -1.85 33.03
CA PRO A 107 -9.01 -1.32 33.99
C PRO A 107 -9.93 -0.25 33.38
N HIS A 108 -9.63 0.24 32.17
CA HIS A 108 -10.33 1.34 31.47
C HIS A 108 -11.12 0.82 30.27
N ARG A 109 -12.04 -0.13 30.50
CA ARG A 109 -12.76 -0.81 29.41
C ARG A 109 -13.76 0.10 28.71
N ASP A 110 -14.43 0.95 29.47
CA ASP A 110 -15.45 1.86 28.94
C ASP A 110 -14.80 2.96 28.08
N GLU A 111 -13.68 3.52 28.54
CA GLU A 111 -12.91 4.51 27.78
C GLU A 111 -12.28 3.88 26.53
N ALA A 112 -11.79 2.64 26.62
CA ALA A 112 -11.29 1.92 25.46
C ALA A 112 -12.40 1.66 24.42
N ALA A 113 -13.62 1.35 24.86
CA ALA A 113 -14.77 1.22 23.97
C ALA A 113 -15.13 2.56 23.29
N LEU A 114 -15.09 3.68 24.04
CA LEU A 114 -15.28 5.02 23.47
C LEU A 114 -14.19 5.36 22.45
N PHE A 115 -12.94 4.97 22.70
CA PHE A 115 -11.85 5.19 21.75
C PHE A 115 -12.04 4.37 20.47
N LEU A 116 -12.44 3.10 20.57
CA LEU A 116 -12.78 2.31 19.38
C LEU A 116 -13.95 2.92 18.60
N ALA A 117 -14.99 3.40 19.30
CA ALA A 117 -16.11 4.09 18.66
C ALA A 117 -15.66 5.39 17.96
N PHE A 118 -14.70 6.12 18.53
CA PHE A 118 -14.09 7.28 17.89
C PHE A 118 -13.36 6.90 16.59
N LEU A 119 -12.56 5.83 16.59
CA LEU A 119 -11.87 5.33 15.39
C LEU A 119 -12.83 4.86 14.29
N ALA A 120 -14.03 4.39 14.67
CA ALA A 120 -15.09 4.04 13.72
C ALA A 120 -15.95 5.26 13.30
N GLY A 121 -15.76 6.42 13.92
CA GLY A 121 -16.58 7.60 13.69
C GLY A 121 -16.28 8.30 12.36
N LYS A 122 -17.28 9.05 11.87
CA LYS A 122 -17.20 9.84 10.62
C LYS A 122 -15.95 10.72 10.55
N GLY A 123 -15.68 11.52 11.59
CA GLY A 123 -14.57 12.45 11.58
C GLY A 123 -13.19 11.78 11.45
N TYR A 124 -13.01 10.61 12.06
CA TYR A 124 -11.76 9.86 11.91
C TYR A 124 -11.62 9.25 10.51
N ASN A 125 -12.68 8.63 9.99
CA ASN A 125 -12.67 8.06 8.64
C ASN A 125 -12.42 9.14 7.58
N GLU A 126 -13.11 10.29 7.64
CA GLU A 126 -12.89 11.40 6.70
C GLU A 126 -11.46 11.90 6.76
N HIS A 127 -10.90 12.07 7.96
CA HIS A 127 -9.51 12.49 8.12
C HIS A 127 -8.51 11.52 7.47
N ILE A 128 -8.67 10.21 7.69
CA ILE A 128 -7.83 9.18 7.07
C ILE A 128 -7.99 9.17 5.54
N ALA A 129 -9.22 9.31 5.04
CA ALA A 129 -9.51 9.34 3.62
C ALA A 129 -8.80 10.52 2.93
N GLU A 130 -8.95 11.72 3.48
CA GLU A 130 -8.36 12.96 2.97
C GLU A 130 -6.83 12.96 3.05
N ALA A 131 -6.29 12.51 4.18
CA ALA A 131 -4.85 12.42 4.43
C ALA A 131 -4.16 11.31 3.65
N VAL A 132 -4.89 10.49 2.87
CA VAL A 132 -4.37 9.38 2.06
C VAL A 132 -3.57 8.31 2.80
N ASP A 133 -3.66 8.25 4.14
CA ASP A 133 -2.88 7.30 4.96
C ASP A 133 -3.31 5.84 4.75
N SER A 134 -4.60 5.56 4.56
CA SER A 134 -5.06 4.19 4.35
C SER A 134 -6.44 4.16 3.71
N GLN A 135 -6.93 2.96 3.39
CA GLN A 135 -8.37 2.80 3.21
C GLN A 135 -9.05 2.90 4.58
N THR A 136 -10.21 3.54 4.63
CA THR A 136 -10.92 3.76 5.87
C THR A 136 -11.61 2.48 6.35
N PRO A 137 -11.78 2.30 7.68
CA PRO A 137 -12.56 1.19 8.24
C PRO A 137 -13.95 1.05 7.64
N ASP A 138 -14.59 2.17 7.30
CA ASP A 138 -15.85 2.20 6.57
C ASP A 138 -15.62 2.66 5.12
N PRO A 139 -15.76 1.76 4.13
CA PRO A 139 -15.51 2.05 2.71
C PRO A 139 -16.40 3.14 2.09
N GLN A 140 -17.51 3.52 2.73
CA GLN A 140 -18.37 4.56 2.18
C GLN A 140 -17.66 5.92 2.10
N TYR A 141 -16.74 6.20 3.03
CA TYR A 141 -16.00 7.46 3.09
C TYR A 141 -14.91 7.57 2.02
N MET A 142 -14.59 6.48 1.31
CA MET A 142 -13.60 6.48 0.24
C MET A 142 -14.16 6.83 -1.14
N ARG A 143 -15.49 6.84 -1.29
CA ARG A 143 -16.16 6.94 -2.61
C ARG A 143 -16.66 8.35 -2.95
N ALA A 144 -16.35 9.35 -2.13
CA ALA A 144 -16.70 10.74 -2.42
C ALA A 144 -15.82 11.30 -3.55
N GLU A 145 -16.39 12.13 -4.43
CA GLU A 145 -15.68 12.68 -5.61
C GLU A 145 -14.38 13.42 -5.22
N HIS A 146 -14.38 14.19 -4.14
CA HIS A 146 -13.19 14.92 -3.70
C HIS A 146 -12.07 14.01 -3.15
N ILE A 147 -12.39 12.76 -2.81
CA ILE A 147 -11.41 11.72 -2.42
C ILE A 147 -10.90 10.97 -3.65
N LEU A 148 -11.79 10.66 -4.61
CA LEU A 148 -11.42 9.97 -5.85
C LEU A 148 -10.67 10.86 -6.83
N ARG A 149 -10.99 12.16 -6.84
CA ARG A 149 -10.44 13.17 -7.72
C ARG A 149 -10.15 14.46 -6.95
N PRO A 150 -9.17 14.45 -6.03
CA PRO A 150 -8.78 15.64 -5.28
C PRO A 150 -8.36 16.76 -6.26
N PRO A 151 -9.02 17.94 -6.24
CA PRO A 151 -8.71 19.02 -7.19
C PRO A 151 -7.26 19.52 -7.11
N GLU A 152 -6.69 19.53 -5.91
CA GLU A 152 -5.30 19.95 -5.66
C GLU A 152 -4.26 18.89 -6.10
N HIS A 153 -4.69 17.67 -6.41
CA HIS A 153 -3.81 16.56 -6.77
C HIS A 153 -4.29 15.83 -8.05
N PRO A 154 -4.36 16.53 -9.20
CA PRO A 154 -4.80 15.94 -10.47
C PRO A 154 -3.87 14.85 -10.99
N ASN A 155 -2.63 14.81 -10.50
CA ASN A 155 -1.65 13.79 -10.81
C ASN A 155 -2.03 12.40 -10.23
N GLU A 156 -2.96 12.34 -9.28
CA GLU A 156 -3.41 11.10 -8.60
C GLU A 156 -4.72 10.54 -9.16
N TRP A 157 -5.40 11.25 -10.06
CA TRP A 157 -6.73 10.85 -10.53
C TRP A 157 -6.73 9.48 -11.20
N GLY A 158 -7.67 8.61 -10.82
CA GLY A 158 -7.73 7.20 -11.25
C GLY A 158 -6.96 6.24 -10.34
N CYS A 159 -6.03 6.72 -9.51
CA CYS A 159 -5.30 5.86 -8.58
C CYS A 159 -6.19 5.38 -7.43
N HIS A 160 -7.09 6.24 -6.95
CA HIS A 160 -7.97 5.94 -5.82
C HIS A 160 -9.00 4.88 -6.18
N GLU A 161 -9.61 4.99 -7.36
CA GLU A 161 -10.56 4.04 -7.90
C GLU A 161 -9.92 2.65 -8.08
N ALA A 162 -8.73 2.60 -8.68
CA ALA A 162 -8.00 1.35 -8.89
C ALA A 162 -7.66 0.63 -7.56
N ALA A 163 -7.28 1.40 -6.53
CA ALA A 163 -7.00 0.84 -5.21
C ALA A 163 -8.25 0.29 -4.52
N LEU A 164 -9.41 0.94 -4.67
CA LEU A 164 -10.69 0.48 -4.13
C LEU A 164 -11.19 -0.77 -4.88
N GLU A 165 -11.09 -0.78 -6.20
CA GLU A 165 -11.45 -1.95 -7.01
C GLU A 165 -10.61 -3.18 -6.61
N ALA A 166 -9.31 -3.01 -6.41
CA ALA A 166 -8.44 -4.09 -5.95
C ALA A 166 -8.84 -4.60 -4.56
N ALA A 167 -9.23 -3.72 -3.63
CA ALA A 167 -9.73 -4.11 -2.32
C ALA A 167 -11.06 -4.87 -2.38
N ASP A 168 -11.98 -4.43 -3.24
CA ASP A 168 -13.30 -5.04 -3.38
C ASP A 168 -13.26 -6.41 -4.11
N THR A 169 -12.26 -6.65 -4.97
CA THR A 169 -12.30 -7.78 -5.92
C THR A 169 -11.17 -8.80 -5.80
N THR A 170 -9.97 -8.42 -5.37
CA THR A 170 -8.78 -9.30 -5.40
C THR A 170 -7.97 -9.32 -4.11
N ALA A 171 -8.36 -8.53 -3.10
CA ALA A 171 -7.64 -8.50 -1.83
C ALA A 171 -7.75 -9.82 -1.08
N ILE A 172 -6.60 -10.31 -0.64
CA ILE A 172 -6.48 -11.39 0.32
C ILE A 172 -6.09 -10.76 1.66
N VAL A 173 -6.79 -11.15 2.73
CA VAL A 173 -6.62 -10.68 4.11
C VAL A 173 -5.89 -11.72 4.94
#